data_AF-A0A2A8CYC3-F1
#
_entry.id   AF-A0A2A8CYC3-F1
#
_cell.length_a   1.000
_cell.length_b   1.000
_cell.length_c   1.000
_cell.angle_alpha   90.00
_cell.angle_beta   90.00
_cell.angle_gamma   90.00
#
_symmetry.space_group_name_H-M   'P 1'
#
loop_
_entity.id
_entity.type
_entity.pdbx_description
1 polymer ?
#
loop_
_entity_poly.entity_id
_entity_poly.type
_entity_poly.pdbx_seq_one_letter_code
_entity_poly.pdbx_strand_id
1 'polypeptide(L)'
;MTSPEKPTIALDHTEFEVLSSIRSLAPQFNVPPKRAEAYGVWVVCYRRYCKVHDRPWLWMSSVSDFMDFLDTRSEVSESERNRALDGIMFYLADVRRAEDEQNEKKKMKRSRVPASTRSLFGQLLLRCDIQLTQAMQLRATDVKLGESTIVVQNRETNETQVIEVPASTRSGLKKHLDRLRERTDLDDPYLFAHRGLEDEQEEEQEEPDPERTTQLATLIMQGFDEERDGDE
;
A
#
# COMPACT_ATOMS: atom_id res chain seq x y z
N MET A 1 23.09 27.69 29.87
CA MET A 1 23.68 26.35 29.67
C MET A 1 23.14 25.84 28.34
N THR A 2 23.93 25.98 27.29
CA THR A 2 23.59 25.58 25.92
C THR A 2 23.58 24.05 25.88
N SER A 3 22.39 23.46 25.68
CA SER A 3 22.27 22.02 25.43
C SER A 3 23.17 21.66 24.24
N PRO A 4 24.02 20.63 24.33
CA PRO A 4 24.82 20.22 23.19
C PRO A 4 23.85 19.77 22.10
N GLU A 5 23.85 20.47 20.95
CA GLU A 5 23.18 20.03 19.74
C GLU A 5 23.66 18.61 19.45
N LYS A 6 22.77 17.63 19.64
CA LYS A 6 23.07 16.25 19.30
C LYS A 6 23.40 16.25 17.82
N PRO A 7 24.60 15.82 17.40
CA PRO A 7 24.94 15.79 15.99
C PRO A 7 23.91 14.91 15.28
N THR A 8 23.07 15.52 14.46
CA THR A 8 22.09 14.80 13.64
C THR A 8 22.86 14.09 12.54
N ILE A 9 23.25 12.85 12.82
CA ILE A 9 23.93 12.01 11.85
C ILE A 9 22.93 11.71 10.73
N ALA A 10 23.21 12.19 9.52
CA ALA A 10 22.44 11.81 8.34
C ALA A 10 22.55 10.29 8.15
N LEU A 11 21.39 9.62 8.12
CA LEU A 11 21.28 8.20 7.83
C LEU A 11 21.03 8.03 6.34
N ASP A 12 21.73 7.11 5.70
CA ASP A 12 21.39 6.71 4.33
C ASP A 12 20.13 5.82 4.32
N HIS A 13 19.50 5.67 3.15
CA HIS A 13 18.26 4.90 3.02
C HIS A 13 18.42 3.45 3.52
N THR A 14 19.60 2.89 3.31
CA THR A 14 19.91 1.50 3.67
C THR A 14 20.18 1.33 5.17
N GLU A 15 20.70 2.35 5.84
CA GLU A 15 20.85 2.42 7.29
C GLU A 15 19.48 2.56 7.96
N PHE A 16 18.57 3.35 7.36
CA PHE A 16 17.19 3.45 7.82
C PHE A 16 16.45 2.11 7.73
N GLU A 17 16.63 1.38 6.62
CA GLU A 17 16.06 0.04 6.45
C GLU A 17 16.53 -0.91 7.56
N VAL A 18 17.84 -0.98 7.82
CA VAL A 18 18.41 -1.82 8.89
C VAL A 18 17.79 -1.51 10.25
N LEU A 19 17.70 -0.21 10.60
CA LEU A 19 17.10 0.22 11.86
C LEU A 19 15.62 -0.16 11.95
N SER A 20 14.87 0.01 10.85
CA SER A 20 13.46 -0.33 10.77
C SER A 20 13.23 -1.84 10.92
N SER A 21 14.10 -2.66 10.32
CA SER A 21 14.06 -4.12 10.38
C SER A 21 14.31 -4.61 11.80
N ILE A 22 15.38 -4.16 12.44
CA ILE A 22 15.70 -4.50 13.84
C ILE A 22 14.55 -4.11 14.76
N ARG A 23 13.99 -2.89 14.60
CA ARG A 23 12.88 -2.42 15.43
C ARG A 23 11.60 -3.25 15.24
N SER A 24 11.30 -3.66 14.00
CA SER A 24 10.11 -4.45 13.70
C SER A 24 10.22 -5.90 14.17
N LEU A 25 11.43 -6.45 14.19
CA LEU A 25 11.70 -7.86 14.53
C LEU A 25 12.07 -8.07 15.99
N ALA A 26 12.58 -7.06 16.69
CA ALA A 26 12.94 -7.14 18.11
C ALA A 26 11.85 -7.75 19.03
N PRO A 27 10.54 -7.44 18.88
CA PRO A 27 9.50 -8.06 19.69
C PRO A 27 9.39 -9.58 19.51
N GLN A 28 9.72 -10.11 18.33
CA GLN A 28 9.66 -11.55 18.03
C GLN A 28 10.74 -12.33 18.79
N PHE A 29 11.85 -11.68 19.10
CA PHE A 29 12.99 -12.24 19.81
C PHE A 29 13.05 -11.81 21.29
N ASN A 30 11.96 -11.25 21.84
CA ASN A 30 11.89 -10.72 23.21
C ASN A 30 12.98 -9.68 23.54
N VAL A 31 13.45 -8.93 22.55
CA VAL A 31 14.43 -7.87 22.74
C VAL A 31 13.72 -6.56 23.12
N PRO A 32 14.04 -5.94 24.27
CA PRO A 32 13.42 -4.67 24.68
C PRO A 32 13.70 -3.54 23.67
N PRO A 33 12.79 -2.57 23.50
CA PRO A 33 12.91 -1.53 22.49
C PRO A 33 14.18 -0.67 22.64
N LYS A 34 14.55 -0.30 23.88
CA LYS A 34 15.80 0.43 24.16
C LYS A 34 17.05 -0.37 23.78
N ARG A 35 16.99 -1.71 23.90
CA ARG A 35 18.10 -2.59 23.53
C ARG A 35 18.19 -2.75 22.02
N ALA A 36 17.04 -2.82 21.34
CA ALA A 36 16.95 -2.84 19.88
C ALA A 36 17.51 -1.55 19.25
N GLU A 37 17.26 -0.38 19.86
CA GLU A 37 17.86 0.88 19.44
C GLU A 37 19.39 0.85 19.56
N ALA A 38 19.92 0.38 20.69
CA ALA A 38 21.36 0.24 20.89
C ALA A 38 21.99 -0.72 19.87
N TYR A 39 21.34 -1.87 19.61
CA TYR A 39 21.79 -2.81 18.58
C TYR A 39 21.76 -2.18 17.18
N GLY A 40 20.69 -1.45 16.86
CA GLY A 40 20.57 -0.74 15.59
C GLY A 40 21.71 0.23 15.35
N VAL A 41 22.07 1.04 16.36
CA VAL A 41 23.20 1.97 16.27
C VAL A 41 24.51 1.23 16.02
N TRP A 42 24.79 0.16 16.75
CA TRP A 42 26.02 -0.63 16.56
C TRP A 42 26.10 -1.29 15.18
N VAL A 43 24.98 -1.79 14.66
CA VAL A 43 24.92 -2.38 13.31
C VAL A 43 25.16 -1.32 12.23
N VAL A 44 24.64 -0.10 12.41
CA VAL A 44 24.93 1.02 11.51
C VAL A 44 26.41 1.41 11.57
N CYS A 45 27.00 1.49 12.76
CA CYS A 45 28.43 1.75 12.93
C CYS A 45 29.29 0.69 12.22
N TYR A 46 28.96 -0.59 12.40
CA TYR A 46 29.61 -1.72 11.73
C TYR A 46 29.50 -1.63 10.20
N ARG A 47 28.30 -1.32 9.69
CA ARG A 47 28.08 -1.15 8.25
C ARG A 47 28.92 -0.03 7.67
N ARG A 48 29.02 1.11 8.36
CA ARG A 48 29.87 2.24 7.96
C ARG A 48 31.34 1.86 7.96
N TYR A 49 31.79 1.12 8.97
CA TYR A 49 33.14 0.57 9.00
C TYR A 49 33.41 -0.31 7.77
N CYS A 50 32.54 -1.28 7.48
CA CYS A 50 32.69 -2.14 6.31
C CYS A 50 32.69 -1.36 4.98
N LYS A 51 31.87 -0.30 4.86
CA LYS A 51 31.83 0.56 3.68
C LYS A 51 33.13 1.34 3.48
N VAL A 52 33.72 1.86 4.54
CA VAL A 52 35.00 2.61 4.48
C VAL A 52 36.17 1.67 4.15
N HIS A 53 36.14 0.44 4.65
CA HIS A 53 37.21 -0.54 4.45
C HIS A 53 37.01 -1.46 3.23
N ASP A 54 35.97 -1.21 2.42
CA ASP A 54 35.58 -2.01 1.25
C ASP A 54 35.48 -3.51 1.54
N ARG A 55 34.92 -3.87 2.70
CA ARG A 55 34.77 -5.26 3.15
C ARG A 55 33.31 -5.73 3.07
N PRO A 56 33.08 -7.02 2.77
CA PRO A 56 31.75 -7.59 2.81
C PRO A 56 31.26 -7.67 4.26
N TRP A 57 30.31 -6.82 4.62
CA TRP A 57 29.75 -6.74 5.98
C TRP A 57 28.98 -8.00 6.44
N LEU A 58 28.65 -8.92 5.53
CA LEU A 58 27.96 -10.17 5.84
C LEU A 58 28.92 -11.30 6.25
N TRP A 59 30.23 -11.06 6.27
CA TRP A 59 31.23 -12.09 6.56
C TRP A 59 31.69 -12.00 8.02
N MET A 60 31.88 -13.17 8.64
CA MET A 60 32.36 -13.25 10.04
C MET A 60 33.77 -12.68 10.21
N SER A 61 34.59 -12.71 9.15
CA SER A 61 35.91 -12.06 9.14
C SER A 61 35.78 -10.56 9.38
N SER A 62 34.82 -9.91 8.72
CA SER A 62 34.55 -8.48 8.86
C SER A 62 34.08 -8.11 10.26
N VAL A 63 33.33 -9.00 10.93
CA VAL A 63 32.94 -8.82 12.34
C VAL A 63 34.19 -8.85 13.22
N SER A 64 35.08 -9.83 13.05
CA SER A 64 36.33 -9.90 13.80
C SER A 64 37.18 -8.64 13.62
N ASP A 65 37.34 -8.17 12.37
CA ASP A 65 38.10 -6.95 12.07
C ASP A 65 37.51 -5.72 12.76
N PHE A 66 36.17 -5.63 12.84
CA PHE A 66 35.49 -4.55 13.53
C PHE A 66 35.69 -4.63 15.05
N MET A 67 35.71 -5.83 15.63
CA MET A 67 35.98 -6.01 17.05
C MET A 67 37.43 -5.63 17.38
N ASP A 68 38.39 -5.99 16.54
CA ASP A 68 39.79 -5.56 16.66
C ASP A 68 39.91 -4.02 16.56
N PHE A 69 39.13 -3.41 15.66
CA PHE A 69 39.04 -1.95 15.57
C PHE A 69 38.47 -1.32 16.85
N LEU A 70 37.44 -1.91 17.46
CA LEU A 70 36.91 -1.44 18.74
C LEU A 70 37.92 -1.59 19.88
N ASP A 71 38.71 -2.67 19.88
CA ASP A 71 39.75 -2.91 20.90
C ASP A 71 40.89 -1.89 20.83
N THR A 72 41.16 -1.33 19.65
CA THR A 72 42.12 -0.21 19.52
C THR A 72 41.57 1.13 20.03
N ARG A 73 40.27 1.25 20.35
CA ARG A 73 39.66 2.50 20.84
C ARG A 73 39.42 2.45 22.36
N SER A 74 40.11 3.32 23.10
CA SER A 74 39.96 3.46 24.56
C SER A 74 38.61 3.99 25.04
N GLU A 75 37.74 4.42 24.12
CA GLU A 75 36.43 5.00 24.42
C GLU A 75 35.33 3.94 24.60
N VAL A 76 35.61 2.68 24.23
CA VAL A 76 34.63 1.60 24.26
C VAL A 76 35.02 0.61 25.35
N SER A 77 34.16 0.48 26.37
CA SER A 77 34.35 -0.52 27.41
C SER A 77 34.11 -1.93 26.87
N GLU A 78 34.67 -2.95 27.54
CA GLU A 78 34.39 -4.36 27.24
C GLU A 78 32.88 -4.67 27.24
N SER A 79 32.11 -4.02 28.11
CA SER A 79 30.66 -4.20 28.18
C SER A 79 29.93 -3.63 26.97
N GLU A 80 30.41 -2.53 26.40
CA GLU A 80 29.86 -1.91 25.19
C GLU A 80 30.27 -2.69 23.95
N ARG A 81 31.51 -3.18 23.92
CA ARG A 81 32.01 -4.08 22.89
C ARG A 81 31.18 -5.36 22.80
N ASN A 82 30.91 -6.00 23.94
CA ASN A 82 30.05 -7.20 23.97
C ASN A 82 28.63 -6.88 23.49
N ARG A 83 28.09 -5.70 23.87
CA ARG A 83 26.78 -5.25 23.40
C ARG A 83 26.75 -4.95 21.89
N ALA A 84 27.86 -4.46 21.33
CA ALA A 84 28.01 -4.25 19.90
C ALA A 84 28.04 -5.60 19.15
N LEU A 85 28.82 -6.56 19.65
CA LEU A 85 28.88 -7.92 19.10
C LEU A 85 27.51 -8.60 19.13
N ASP A 86 26.81 -8.55 20.27
CA ASP A 86 25.46 -9.11 20.41
C ASP A 86 24.49 -8.50 19.40
N GLY A 87 24.55 -7.17 19.21
CA GLY A 87 23.71 -6.47 18.24
C GLY A 87 24.01 -6.84 16.79
N ILE A 88 25.29 -6.96 16.43
CA ILE A 88 25.72 -7.37 15.09
C ILE A 88 25.32 -8.83 14.82
N MET A 89 25.54 -9.72 15.78
CA MET A 89 25.15 -11.13 15.68
C MET A 89 23.64 -11.29 15.57
N PHE A 90 22.87 -10.56 16.40
CA PHE A 90 21.41 -10.52 16.31
C PHE A 90 20.95 -10.11 14.91
N TYR A 91 21.57 -9.09 14.33
CA TYR A 91 21.22 -8.68 12.97
C TYR A 91 21.55 -9.75 11.93
N LEU A 92 22.77 -10.29 11.95
CA LEU A 92 23.27 -11.23 10.94
C LEU A 92 22.58 -12.60 11.00
N ALA A 93 22.32 -13.12 12.21
CA ALA A 93 21.80 -14.47 12.43
C ALA A 93 20.26 -14.50 12.51
N ASP A 94 19.65 -13.55 13.23
CA ASP A 94 18.24 -13.61 13.58
C ASP A 94 17.39 -12.71 12.68
N VAL A 95 17.74 -11.42 12.59
CA VAL A 95 16.95 -10.42 11.86
C VAL A 95 16.89 -10.75 10.38
N ARG A 96 18.03 -11.01 9.73
CA ARG A 96 18.07 -11.36 8.31
C ARG A 96 17.32 -12.64 7.99
N ARG A 97 17.45 -13.67 8.83
CA ARG A 97 16.74 -14.94 8.65
C ARG A 97 15.22 -14.73 8.77
N ALA A 98 14.79 -13.92 9.74
CA ALA A 98 13.39 -13.58 9.90
C ALA A 98 12.86 -12.72 8.74
N GLU A 99 13.68 -11.83 8.17
CA GLU A 99 13.33 -11.09 6.95
C GLU A 99 13.14 -12.00 5.74
N ASP A 100 14.03 -12.99 5.56
CA ASP A 100 13.93 -13.97 4.48
C ASP A 100 12.64 -14.79 4.62
N GLU A 101 12.34 -15.30 5.83
CA GLU A 101 11.11 -16.03 6.11
C GLU A 101 9.85 -15.15 5.95
N GLN A 102 9.90 -13.88 6.35
CA GLN A 102 8.80 -12.94 6.13
C GLN A 102 8.62 -12.60 4.65
N ASN A 103 9.71 -12.49 3.89
CA ASN A 103 9.67 -12.24 2.46
C ASN A 103 9.16 -13.45 1.69
N GLU A 104 9.49 -14.67 2.09
CA GLU A 104 8.87 -15.89 1.54
C GLU A 104 7.38 -15.95 1.84
N LYS A 105 6.98 -15.69 3.09
CA LYS A 105 5.56 -15.59 3.48
C LYS A 105 4.84 -14.47 2.72
N LYS A 106 5.49 -13.32 2.50
CA LYS A 106 4.95 -12.20 1.69
C LYS A 106 4.88 -12.56 0.21
N LYS A 107 5.87 -13.26 -0.37
CA LYS A 107 5.83 -13.76 -1.76
C LYS A 107 4.69 -14.77 -1.95
N MET A 108 4.49 -15.68 -1.00
CA MET A 108 3.32 -16.57 -0.96
C MET A 108 1.99 -15.82 -0.78
N LYS A 109 1.97 -14.71 -0.02
CA LYS A 109 0.78 -13.85 0.09
C LYS A 109 0.55 -12.98 -1.16
N ARG A 110 1.62 -12.56 -1.85
CA ARG A 110 1.59 -11.78 -3.11
C ARG A 110 1.24 -12.63 -4.34
N SER A 111 1.37 -13.97 -4.28
CA SER A 111 0.78 -14.87 -5.28
C SER A 111 -0.75 -14.95 -5.16
N ARG A 112 -1.33 -14.39 -4.09
CA ARG A 112 -2.77 -14.19 -3.98
C ARG A 112 -3.13 -12.92 -4.76
N VAL A 113 -3.19 -13.10 -6.08
CA VAL A 113 -3.91 -12.25 -7.02
C VAL A 113 -5.11 -11.61 -6.29
N PRO A 114 -5.24 -10.27 -6.26
CA PRO A 114 -6.29 -9.59 -5.51
C PRO A 114 -7.65 -10.24 -5.75
N ALA A 115 -8.50 -10.34 -4.73
CA ALA A 115 -9.82 -10.96 -4.89
C ALA A 115 -10.63 -10.30 -6.02
N SER A 116 -10.43 -9.00 -6.25
CA SER A 116 -10.95 -8.23 -7.38
C SER A 116 -10.49 -8.75 -8.75
N THR A 117 -9.25 -9.21 -8.88
CA THR A 117 -8.73 -9.86 -10.09
C THR A 117 -9.29 -11.28 -10.31
N ARG A 118 -9.84 -11.91 -9.27
CA ARG A 118 -10.59 -13.18 -9.39
C ARG A 118 -12.06 -12.96 -9.76
N SER A 119 -12.59 -11.74 -9.63
CA SER A 119 -13.94 -11.42 -10.08
C SER A 119 -14.05 -11.59 -11.60
N LEU A 120 -15.22 -11.97 -12.09
CA LEU A 120 -15.47 -12.12 -13.53
C LEU A 120 -15.15 -10.82 -14.30
N PHE A 121 -15.47 -9.66 -13.70
CA PHE A 121 -15.16 -8.35 -14.21
C PHE A 121 -13.63 -8.12 -14.33
N GLY A 122 -12.88 -8.41 -13.27
CA GLY A 122 -11.41 -8.30 -13.30
C GLY A 122 -10.76 -9.29 -14.28
N GLN A 123 -11.31 -10.49 -14.43
CA GLN A 123 -10.84 -11.47 -15.40
C GLN A 123 -11.07 -11.00 -16.84
N LEU A 124 -12.19 -10.32 -17.15
CA LEU A 124 -12.41 -9.74 -18.46
C LEU A 124 -11.45 -8.58 -18.74
N LEU A 125 -11.29 -7.64 -17.81
CA LEU A 125 -10.38 -6.49 -18.00
C LEU A 125 -8.92 -6.89 -18.21
N LEU A 126 -8.48 -8.00 -17.62
CA LEU A 126 -7.07 -8.44 -17.70
C LEU A 126 -6.80 -9.44 -18.81
N ARG A 127 -7.83 -10.09 -19.36
CA ARG A 127 -7.68 -11.16 -20.35
C ARG A 127 -8.33 -10.84 -21.70
N CYS A 128 -9.22 -9.86 -21.74
CA CYS A 128 -9.84 -9.33 -22.94
C CYS A 128 -9.33 -7.92 -23.17
N ASP A 129 -9.09 -7.56 -24.43
CA ASP A 129 -8.65 -6.23 -24.82
C ASP A 129 -9.83 -5.26 -24.85
N ILE A 130 -10.37 -4.96 -23.66
CA ILE A 130 -11.52 -4.09 -23.46
C ILE A 130 -11.18 -2.98 -22.47
N GLN A 131 -11.61 -1.75 -22.77
CA GLN A 131 -11.44 -0.63 -21.84
C GLN A 131 -12.42 -0.72 -20.67
N LEU A 132 -12.07 -0.11 -19.54
CA LEU A 132 -12.90 -0.13 -18.33
C LEU A 132 -14.31 0.44 -18.55
N THR A 133 -14.39 1.58 -19.25
CA THR A 133 -15.65 2.25 -19.59
C THR A 133 -16.56 1.38 -20.46
N GLN A 134 -15.97 0.74 -21.47
CA GLN A 134 -16.65 -0.22 -22.34
C GLN A 134 -17.17 -1.42 -21.53
N ALA A 135 -16.35 -1.99 -20.65
CA ALA A 135 -16.73 -3.13 -19.82
C ALA A 135 -17.89 -2.81 -18.87
N MET A 136 -18.00 -1.57 -18.38
CA MET A 136 -19.13 -1.12 -17.54
C MET A 136 -20.43 -0.97 -18.32
N GLN A 137 -20.35 -0.68 -19.62
CA GLN A 137 -21.49 -0.45 -20.50
C GLN A 137 -21.97 -1.71 -21.23
N LEU A 138 -21.24 -2.81 -21.12
CA LEU A 138 -21.64 -4.09 -21.70
C LEU A 138 -23.02 -4.52 -21.22
N ARG A 139 -23.85 -4.98 -22.14
CA ARG A 139 -25.17 -5.56 -21.88
C ARG A 139 -25.14 -7.09 -21.95
N ALA A 140 -26.23 -7.71 -21.53
CA ALA A 140 -26.37 -9.16 -21.59
C ALA A 140 -26.40 -9.67 -23.04
N THR A 141 -26.99 -8.90 -23.97
CA THR A 141 -27.10 -9.26 -25.40
C THR A 141 -25.77 -9.20 -26.17
N ASP A 142 -24.83 -8.38 -25.70
CA ASP A 142 -23.49 -8.20 -26.27
C ASP A 142 -22.62 -9.46 -26.16
N VAL A 143 -22.97 -10.36 -25.24
CA VAL A 143 -22.23 -11.60 -25.00
C VAL A 143 -22.80 -12.74 -25.85
N LYS A 144 -22.05 -13.16 -26.90
CA LYS A 144 -22.40 -14.31 -27.73
C LYS A 144 -21.65 -15.55 -27.26
N LEU A 145 -22.18 -16.21 -26.21
CA LEU A 145 -21.57 -17.43 -25.65
C LEU A 145 -21.41 -18.57 -26.67
N GLY A 146 -22.31 -18.68 -27.66
CA GLY A 146 -22.22 -19.70 -28.72
C GLY A 146 -21.03 -19.49 -29.66
N GLU A 147 -20.70 -18.24 -29.93
CA GLU A 147 -19.57 -17.84 -30.79
C GLU A 147 -18.29 -17.56 -29.97
N SER A 148 -18.39 -17.58 -28.64
CA SER A 148 -17.31 -17.21 -27.72
C SER A 148 -16.78 -15.80 -27.95
N THR A 149 -17.66 -14.87 -28.31
CA THR A 149 -17.34 -13.48 -28.62
C THR A 149 -18.14 -12.52 -27.73
N ILE A 150 -17.54 -11.37 -27.44
CA ILE A 150 -18.20 -10.20 -26.86
C ILE A 150 -18.16 -9.09 -27.89
N VAL A 151 -19.30 -8.50 -28.16
CA VAL A 151 -19.43 -7.35 -29.05
C VAL A 151 -19.36 -6.09 -28.19
N VAL A 152 -18.37 -5.25 -28.44
CA VAL A 152 -18.17 -3.99 -27.71
C VAL A 152 -18.43 -2.84 -28.66
N GLN A 153 -19.33 -1.94 -28.29
CA GLN A 153 -19.55 -0.71 -29.04
C GLN A 153 -18.74 0.43 -28.43
N ASN A 154 -17.94 1.10 -29.25
CA ASN A 154 -17.30 2.36 -28.87
C ASN A 154 -18.28 3.52 -29.12
N ARG A 155 -18.68 4.23 -28.07
CA ARG A 155 -19.65 5.34 -28.18
C ARG A 155 -19.04 6.62 -28.77
N GLU A 156 -17.71 6.78 -28.70
CA GLU A 156 -17.01 7.95 -29.24
C GLU A 156 -16.81 7.83 -30.75
N THR A 157 -16.45 6.65 -31.23
CA THR A 157 -16.19 6.42 -32.67
C THR A 157 -17.36 5.75 -33.40
N ASN A 158 -18.38 5.30 -32.66
CA ASN A 158 -19.48 4.45 -33.13
C ASN A 158 -19.01 3.14 -33.81
N GLU A 159 -17.78 2.73 -33.54
CA GLU A 159 -17.20 1.50 -34.08
C GLU A 159 -17.55 0.31 -33.18
N THR A 160 -17.78 -0.83 -33.81
CA THR A 160 -18.06 -2.08 -33.11
C THR A 160 -16.82 -2.97 -33.17
N GLN A 161 -16.31 -3.38 -32.01
CA GLN A 161 -15.19 -4.29 -31.87
C GLN A 161 -15.69 -5.64 -31.35
N VAL A 162 -15.23 -6.72 -31.98
CA VAL A 162 -15.53 -8.09 -31.53
C VAL A 162 -14.32 -8.64 -30.79
N ILE A 163 -14.51 -9.06 -29.54
CA ILE A 163 -13.45 -9.57 -28.68
C ILE A 163 -13.69 -11.04 -28.38
N GLU A 164 -12.64 -11.86 -28.56
CA GLU A 164 -12.70 -13.28 -28.23
C GLU A 164 -12.67 -13.51 -26.71
N VAL A 165 -13.54 -14.41 -26.24
CA VAL A 165 -13.66 -14.76 -24.82
C VAL A 165 -12.79 -15.98 -24.51
N PRO A 166 -11.81 -15.86 -23.60
CA PRO A 166 -10.99 -16.98 -23.14
C PRO A 166 -11.83 -18.12 -22.55
N ALA A 167 -11.46 -19.38 -22.83
CA ALA A 167 -12.20 -20.56 -22.35
C ALA A 167 -12.38 -20.60 -20.82
N SER A 168 -11.43 -20.05 -20.07
CA SER A 168 -11.45 -20.00 -18.61
C SER A 168 -12.56 -19.11 -18.03
N THR A 169 -12.98 -18.05 -18.74
CA THR A 169 -13.99 -17.10 -18.26
C THR A 169 -15.41 -17.48 -18.68
N ARG A 170 -15.58 -18.32 -19.71
CA ARG A 170 -16.89 -18.72 -20.27
C ARG A 170 -17.83 -19.34 -19.25
N SER A 171 -17.33 -20.24 -18.41
CA SER A 171 -18.16 -20.90 -17.39
C SER A 171 -18.64 -19.93 -16.31
N GLY A 172 -17.82 -18.94 -15.96
CA GLY A 172 -18.18 -17.85 -15.05
C GLY A 172 -19.20 -16.90 -15.66
N LEU A 173 -19.00 -16.54 -16.93
CA LEU A 173 -19.89 -15.67 -17.70
C LEU A 173 -21.29 -16.27 -17.86
N LYS A 174 -21.37 -17.56 -18.18
CA LYS A 174 -22.65 -18.29 -18.26
C LYS A 174 -23.40 -18.25 -16.94
N LYS A 175 -22.76 -18.66 -15.83
CA LYS A 175 -23.37 -18.62 -14.49
C LYS A 175 -23.81 -17.22 -14.09
N HIS A 176 -23.07 -16.20 -14.51
CA HIS A 176 -23.40 -14.81 -14.21
C HIS A 176 -24.63 -14.33 -15.01
N LEU A 177 -24.70 -14.66 -16.30
CA LEU A 177 -25.88 -14.39 -17.14
C LEU A 177 -27.13 -15.12 -16.63
N ASP A 178 -26.98 -16.38 -16.21
CA ASP A 178 -28.09 -17.15 -15.61
C ASP A 178 -28.62 -16.43 -14.35
N ARG A 179 -27.72 -16.00 -13.45
CA ARG A 179 -28.11 -15.20 -12.27
C ARG A 179 -28.73 -13.85 -12.61
N LEU A 180 -28.27 -13.19 -13.67
CA LEU A 180 -28.83 -11.91 -14.11
C LEU A 180 -30.27 -12.08 -14.60
N ARG A 181 -30.54 -13.14 -15.36
CA ARG A 181 -31.90 -13.47 -15.82
C ARG A 181 -32.85 -13.82 -14.68
N GLU A 182 -32.34 -14.48 -13.64
CA GLU A 182 -33.14 -14.79 -12.44
C GLU A 182 -33.45 -13.55 -11.58
N ARG A 183 -32.60 -12.53 -11.62
CA ARG A 183 -32.66 -11.37 -10.70
C ARG A 183 -33.30 -10.13 -11.31
N THR A 184 -33.36 -10.04 -12.63
CA THR A 184 -33.75 -8.82 -13.34
C THR A 184 -34.84 -9.12 -14.36
N ASP A 185 -35.95 -8.39 -14.29
CA ASP A 185 -37.08 -8.50 -15.24
C ASP A 185 -36.87 -7.73 -16.56
N LEU A 186 -35.71 -7.09 -16.73
CA LEU A 186 -35.34 -6.39 -17.97
C LEU A 186 -34.89 -7.38 -19.04
N ASP A 187 -35.33 -7.16 -20.28
CA ASP A 187 -34.94 -7.98 -21.43
C ASP A 187 -33.43 -7.88 -21.76
N ASP A 188 -32.80 -6.71 -21.52
CA ASP A 188 -31.37 -6.50 -21.81
C ASP A 188 -30.64 -5.64 -20.74
N PRO A 189 -30.35 -6.21 -19.56
CA PRO A 189 -29.68 -5.52 -18.48
C PRO A 189 -28.18 -5.35 -18.74
N TYR A 190 -27.57 -4.37 -18.07
CA TYR A 190 -26.12 -4.27 -18.01
C TYR A 190 -25.51 -5.53 -17.38
N LEU A 191 -24.40 -5.97 -17.96
CA LEU A 191 -23.70 -7.20 -17.58
C LEU A 191 -23.07 -7.09 -16.18
N PHE A 192 -22.56 -5.91 -15.79
CA PHE A 192 -21.88 -5.73 -14.50
C PHE A 192 -22.48 -4.65 -13.60
N ALA A 193 -23.41 -3.84 -14.08
CA ALA A 193 -24.00 -2.78 -13.26
C ALA A 193 -25.01 -3.35 -12.26
N HIS A 194 -24.92 -2.88 -11.02
CA HIS A 194 -25.96 -3.02 -10.01
C HIS A 194 -26.65 -1.66 -9.89
N ARG A 195 -28.00 -1.67 -9.91
CA ARG A 195 -28.92 -0.54 -9.70
C ARG A 195 -28.30 0.54 -8.79
N GLY A 196 -28.10 1.75 -9.33
CA GLY A 196 -27.59 2.88 -8.53
C GLY A 196 -26.86 4.00 -9.27
N LEU A 197 -27.14 4.26 -10.55
CA LEU A 197 -26.79 5.54 -11.20
C LEU A 197 -27.99 6.15 -11.95
N GLU A 198 -29.18 5.57 -11.81
CA GLU A 198 -30.42 6.08 -12.43
C GLU A 198 -31.35 6.75 -11.40
N ASP A 199 -30.92 6.87 -10.13
CA ASP A 199 -31.61 7.64 -9.07
C ASP A 199 -30.89 8.97 -8.74
N GLU A 200 -29.97 9.43 -9.60
CA GLU A 200 -29.64 10.86 -9.62
C GLU A 200 -30.72 11.54 -10.46
N GLN A 201 -31.84 11.83 -9.80
CA GLN A 201 -32.77 12.84 -10.26
C GLN A 201 -31.96 14.08 -10.61
N GLU A 202 -32.26 14.66 -11.76
CA GLU A 202 -31.86 16.00 -12.14
C GLU A 202 -32.11 16.94 -10.94
N GLU A 203 -31.08 17.21 -10.14
CA GLU A 203 -31.08 18.38 -9.27
C GLU A 203 -31.02 19.57 -10.23
N GLU A 204 -32.20 20.06 -10.61
CA GLU A 204 -32.39 21.41 -11.09
C GLU A 204 -31.55 22.32 -10.18
N GLN A 205 -30.58 23.01 -10.77
CA GLN A 205 -29.82 24.05 -10.10
C GLN A 205 -30.80 25.16 -9.75
N GLU A 206 -31.44 25.05 -8.59
CA GLU A 206 -32.28 26.09 -8.02
C GLU A 206 -31.32 27.24 -7.66
N GLU A 207 -31.42 28.36 -8.39
CA GLU A 207 -30.65 29.57 -8.08
C GLU A 207 -30.83 29.90 -6.59
N PRO A 208 -29.74 30.12 -5.84
CA PRO A 208 -29.84 30.32 -4.40
C PRO A 208 -30.63 31.59 -4.11
N ASP A 209 -31.75 31.42 -3.40
CA ASP A 209 -32.63 32.49 -2.92
C ASP A 209 -31.80 33.60 -2.23
N PRO A 210 -31.79 34.84 -2.78
CA PRO A 210 -30.97 35.92 -2.27
C PRO A 210 -31.34 36.29 -0.83
N GLU A 211 -32.59 36.05 -0.39
CA GLU A 211 -33.02 36.34 0.98
C GLU A 211 -32.41 35.36 1.99
N ARG A 212 -32.34 34.06 1.66
CA ARG A 212 -31.68 33.05 2.52
C ARG A 212 -30.18 33.29 2.64
N THR A 213 -29.54 33.70 1.55
CA THR A 213 -28.11 34.02 1.52
C THR A 213 -27.80 35.25 2.37
N THR A 214 -28.69 36.26 2.33
CA THR A 214 -28.59 37.48 3.14
C THR A 214 -28.86 37.20 4.62
N GLN A 215 -29.79 36.29 4.95
CA GLN A 215 -30.06 35.88 6.32
C GLN A 215 -28.88 35.12 6.94
N LEU A 216 -28.24 34.22 6.19
CA LEU A 216 -27.03 33.52 6.65
C LEU A 216 -25.85 34.48 6.86
N ALA A 217 -25.66 35.46 5.97
CA ALA A 217 -24.63 36.48 6.14
C ALA A 217 -24.88 37.37 7.38
N THR A 218 -26.14 37.67 7.69
CA THR A 218 -26.54 38.45 8.87
C THR A 218 -26.32 37.67 10.17
N LEU A 219 -26.64 36.37 10.17
CA LEU A 219 -26.38 35.46 11.29
C LEU A 219 -24.87 35.31 11.58
N ILE A 220 -24.05 35.23 10.53
CA ILE A 220 -22.59 35.16 10.69
C ILE A 220 -22.05 36.46 11.29
N MET A 221 -22.57 37.64 10.89
CA MET A 221 -22.13 38.90 11.49
C MET A 221 -22.55 39.05 12.96
N GLN A 222 -23.75 38.58 13.34
CA GLN A 222 -24.20 38.64 14.74
C GLN A 222 -23.39 37.71 15.65
N GLY A 223 -22.92 36.57 15.15
CA GLY A 223 -22.05 35.66 15.92
C GLY A 223 -20.66 36.23 16.24
N PHE A 224 -20.20 37.27 15.54
CA PHE A 224 -18.90 37.91 15.80
C PHE A 224 -18.95 39.08 16.79
N ASP A 225 -20.14 39.61 17.11
CA ASP A 225 -20.30 40.70 18.09
C ASP A 225 -20.58 40.19 19.52
N GLU A 226 -20.98 38.92 19.71
CA GLU A 226 -21.22 38.34 21.05
C GLU A 226 -19.94 37.82 21.75
N GLU A 227 -18.81 37.67 21.07
CA GLU A 227 -17.53 37.24 21.68
C GLU A 227 -16.65 38.41 22.19
N ARG A 228 -17.12 39.66 22.17
CA ARG A 228 -16.28 40.84 22.54
C ARG A 228 -16.64 41.58 23.82
N ASP A 229 -17.68 41.18 24.55
CA ASP A 229 -18.09 41.80 25.82
C ASP A 229 -18.12 40.79 26.99
N GLY A 230 -17.00 40.08 27.19
CA GLY A 230 -16.84 39.16 28.31
C GLY A 230 -15.39 38.74 28.53
N ASP A 231 -14.53 39.69 28.95
CA ASP A 231 -13.61 39.53 30.08
C ASP A 231 -12.71 40.77 30.22
N GLU A 232 -12.62 41.25 31.47
CA GLU A 232 -11.81 42.37 31.98
C GLU A 232 -10.30 42.27 31.70
#